data_AF-A0A812XHA4-F1
#
_entry.id   AF-A0A812XHA4-F1
#
_cell.length_a   1.000
_cell.length_b   1.000
_cell.length_c   1.000
_cell.angle_alpha   90.00
_cell.angle_beta   90.00
_cell.angle_gamma   90.00
#
_symmetry.space_group_name_H-M   'P 1'
#
loop_
_entity.id
_entity.type
_entity.pdbx_description
1 polymer ?
#
loop_
_entity_poly.entity_id
_entity_poly.type
_entity_poly.pdbx_seq_one_letter_code
_entity_poly.pdbx_strand_id
1 'polypeptide(L)'
;VVPFRMASTFMTSFSRGFGGTNVSVVSYAAKDTSHLPDSAAPMPLADGLVFWPGGGGKVDGDSMPKEHFAIAGTFSEWEPQPMKKESEGVFSCSVTLGENRWEQFQIWLDGDPL
;
A
#
# COMPACT_ATOMS: atom_id res chain seq x y z
N VAL A 1 7.11 -4.59 24.64
CA VAL A 1 5.65 -4.72 24.37
C VAL A 1 5.14 -3.34 24.00
N VAL A 2 4.70 -3.13 22.75
CA VAL A 2 4.25 -1.80 22.31
C VAL A 2 2.81 -1.59 22.81
N PRO A 3 2.53 -0.55 23.62
CA PRO A 3 1.24 -0.37 24.30
C PRO A 3 0.07 0.04 23.39
N PHE A 4 0.28 0.20 22.08
CA PHE A 4 -0.73 0.66 21.12
C PHE A 4 -1.05 -0.38 20.02
N ARG A 5 -1.20 -1.65 20.41
CA ARG A 5 -1.66 -2.68 19.45
C ARG A 5 -3.17 -2.51 19.25
N MET A 6 -3.57 -1.93 18.12
CA MET A 6 -4.98 -1.69 17.80
C MET A 6 -5.80 -3.00 17.86
N ALA A 7 -6.80 -3.04 18.74
CA ALA A 7 -7.70 -4.18 18.94
C ALA A 7 -8.86 -4.21 17.91
N SER A 8 -8.89 -3.23 17.01
CA SER A 8 -9.89 -3.10 15.96
C SER A 8 -9.34 -2.33 14.79
N THR A 9 -9.88 -2.58 13.60
CA THR A 9 -9.63 -1.80 12.39
C THR A 9 -10.93 -1.22 11.85
N PHE A 10 -10.83 -0.04 11.24
CA PHE A 10 -11.90 0.62 10.52
C PHE A 10 -11.41 0.85 9.09
N MET A 11 -12.21 0.46 8.09
CA MET A 11 -11.93 0.70 6.68
C MET A 11 -13.11 1.43 6.07
N THR A 12 -12.85 2.46 5.28
CA THR A 12 -13.90 3.19 4.56
C THR A 12 -13.76 2.94 3.06
N SER A 13 -14.85 2.57 2.41
CA SER A 13 -14.96 2.43 0.97
C SER A 13 -15.88 3.50 0.41
N PHE A 14 -15.41 4.25 -0.58
CA PHE A 14 -16.18 5.27 -1.26
C PHE A 14 -16.49 4.84 -2.70
N SER A 15 -17.69 5.16 -3.18
CA SER A 15 -18.08 4.97 -4.59
C SER A 15 -18.95 6.14 -5.05
N ARG A 16 -19.01 6.36 -6.37
CA ARG A 16 -19.84 7.41 -6.98
C ARG A 16 -20.56 6.86 -8.23
N GLY A 17 -21.83 7.22 -8.37
CA GLY A 17 -22.66 6.91 -9.54
C GLY A 17 -22.69 8.05 -10.55
N PHE A 18 -22.99 7.73 -11.81
CA PHE A 18 -23.08 8.70 -12.91
C PHE A 18 -24.14 9.81 -12.67
N GLY A 19 -25.18 9.52 -11.88
CA GLY A 19 -26.21 10.49 -11.49
C GLY A 19 -25.83 11.43 -10.34
N GLY A 20 -24.56 11.45 -9.91
CA GLY A 20 -24.08 12.31 -8.82
C GLY A 20 -24.29 11.74 -7.41
N THR A 21 -24.76 10.50 -7.28
CA THR A 21 -24.87 9.82 -5.98
C THR A 21 -23.50 9.38 -5.49
N ASN A 22 -23.13 9.77 -4.27
CA ASN A 22 -21.94 9.28 -3.58
C ASN A 22 -22.34 8.28 -2.50
N VAL A 23 -21.59 7.19 -2.38
CA VAL A 23 -21.76 6.14 -1.37
C VAL A 23 -20.50 6.08 -0.53
N SER A 24 -20.67 5.99 0.78
CA SER A 24 -19.61 5.71 1.75
C SER A 24 -20.03 4.53 2.60
N VAL A 25 -19.16 3.53 2.73
CA VAL A 25 -19.35 2.37 3.58
C VAL A 25 -18.19 2.31 4.56
N VAL A 26 -18.50 2.28 5.86
CA VAL A 26 -17.51 2.05 6.91
C VAL A 26 -17.64 0.62 7.39
N SER A 27 -16.58 -0.16 7.20
CA SER A 27 -16.44 -1.52 7.72
C SER A 27 -15.62 -1.48 9.00
N TYR A 28 -16.10 -2.19 10.02
CA TYR A 28 -15.42 -2.40 11.29
C TYR A 28 -15.09 -3.87 11.45
N ALA A 29 -13.87 -4.17 11.91
CA ALA A 29 -13.51 -5.50 12.35
C ALA A 29 -12.80 -5.43 13.71
N ALA A 30 -13.34 -6.15 14.68
CA ALA A 30 -12.68 -6.40 15.95
C ALA A 30 -11.67 -7.53 15.79
N LYS A 31 -10.56 -7.45 16.53
CA LYS A 31 -9.58 -8.52 16.58
C LYS A 31 -10.21 -9.74 17.26
N ASP A 32 -10.37 -10.83 16.53
CA ASP A 32 -10.72 -12.12 17.13
C ASP A 32 -9.50 -12.72 17.83
N THR A 33 -9.62 -12.92 19.14
CA THR A 33 -8.56 -13.48 19.97
C THR A 33 -8.63 -15.00 20.12
N SER A 34 -9.73 -15.62 19.69
CA SER A 34 -9.97 -17.06 19.88
C SER A 34 -9.10 -17.95 19.00
N HIS A 35 -8.56 -17.41 17.91
CA HIS A 35 -7.72 -18.10 16.93
C HIS A 35 -6.27 -17.57 16.86
N LEU A 36 -5.81 -16.85 17.88
CA LEU A 36 -4.43 -16.38 17.90
C LEU A 36 -3.48 -17.52 18.28
N PRO A 37 -2.37 -17.72 17.56
CA PRO A 37 -1.33 -18.64 18.02
C PRO A 37 -0.76 -18.17 19.37
N ASP A 38 -0.56 -19.10 20.30
CA ASP A 38 -0.11 -18.85 21.69
C ASP A 38 1.25 -18.13 21.79
N SER A 39 2.02 -18.13 20.71
CA SER A 39 3.30 -17.46 20.64
C SER A 39 3.28 -16.48 19.49
N ALA A 40 3.67 -15.23 19.77
CA ALA A 40 4.22 -14.36 18.76
C ALA A 40 5.52 -14.99 18.26
N ALA A 41 5.40 -16.00 17.40
CA ALA A 41 6.49 -16.36 16.52
C ALA A 41 6.95 -15.03 15.91
N PRO A 42 8.25 -14.69 15.96
CA PRO A 42 8.76 -13.56 15.22
C PRO A 42 8.21 -13.74 13.81
N MET A 43 7.37 -12.80 13.34
CA MET A 43 7.05 -12.80 11.92
C MET A 43 8.40 -12.87 11.23
N PRO A 44 8.66 -13.87 10.37
CA PRO A 44 9.88 -13.85 9.61
C PRO A 44 9.81 -12.57 8.80
N LEU A 45 10.57 -11.56 9.22
CA LEU A 45 10.81 -10.33 8.47
C LEU A 45 11.57 -10.64 7.15
N ALA A 46 11.79 -11.92 6.86
CA ALA A 46 12.47 -12.44 5.69
C ALA A 46 11.57 -12.45 4.45
N ASP A 47 10.26 -12.66 4.61
CA ASP A 47 9.33 -12.58 3.49
C ASP A 47 8.74 -11.18 3.50
N GLY A 48 9.47 -10.24 2.90
CA GLY A 48 9.08 -8.83 2.81
C GLY A 48 7.63 -8.64 2.34
N LEU A 49 7.07 -7.45 2.57
CA LEU A 49 5.74 -7.09 2.08
C LEU A 49 5.67 -7.26 0.55
N VAL A 50 5.21 -8.41 0.08
CA VAL A 50 5.08 -8.75 -1.34
C VAL A 50 3.72 -8.37 -1.91
N PHE A 51 2.77 -7.93 -1.08
CA PHE A 51 1.41 -7.64 -1.50
C PHE A 51 0.83 -6.44 -0.75
N TRP A 52 0.16 -5.54 -1.48
CA TRP A 52 -0.73 -4.54 -0.92
C TRP A 52 -1.92 -4.23 -1.86
N PRO A 53 -3.02 -3.66 -1.35
CA PRO A 53 -4.14 -3.23 -2.18
C PRO A 53 -3.69 -2.10 -3.12
N GLY A 54 -3.78 -2.30 -4.44
CA GLY A 54 -3.34 -1.33 -5.45
C GLY A 54 -1.96 -1.62 -6.08
N GLY A 55 -1.29 -2.71 -5.68
CA GLY A 55 -0.04 -3.17 -6.29
C GLY A 55 0.68 -4.19 -5.41
N GLY A 56 1.50 -5.04 -6.01
CA GLY A 56 2.19 -6.11 -5.29
C GLY A 56 1.57 -7.49 -5.51
N GLY A 57 2.44 -8.47 -5.70
CA GLY A 57 2.19 -9.88 -5.96
C GLY A 57 3.55 -10.57 -6.16
N LYS A 58 3.54 -11.86 -6.54
CA LYS A 58 4.74 -12.48 -7.11
C LYS A 58 5.04 -11.79 -8.43
N VAL A 59 6.01 -10.88 -8.41
CA VAL A 59 6.69 -10.45 -9.62
C VAL A 59 7.47 -11.66 -10.10
N ASP A 60 7.20 -12.16 -11.31
CA ASP A 60 8.00 -13.24 -11.88
C ASP A 60 9.47 -12.81 -11.84
N GLY A 61 10.40 -13.71 -11.52
CA GLY A 61 11.80 -13.35 -11.26
C GLY A 61 12.49 -12.56 -12.39
N ASP A 62 11.92 -12.61 -13.60
CA ASP A 62 12.37 -11.90 -14.80
C ASP A 62 11.82 -10.46 -14.92
N SER A 63 10.90 -10.06 -14.05
CA SER A 63 10.29 -8.72 -14.01
C SER A 63 10.90 -7.79 -12.96
N MET A 64 12.18 -8.00 -12.60
CA MET A 64 12.97 -6.99 -11.92
C MET A 64 13.06 -5.73 -12.81
N PRO A 65 12.86 -4.52 -12.27
CA PRO A 65 13.03 -3.30 -13.06
C PRO A 65 14.46 -3.23 -13.59
N LYS A 66 14.60 -2.96 -14.89
CA LYS A 66 15.88 -2.90 -15.58
C LYS A 66 16.66 -1.64 -15.19
N GLU A 67 15.96 -0.54 -14.90
CA GLU A 67 16.60 0.74 -14.64
C GLU A 67 16.09 1.45 -13.38
N HIS A 68 14.76 1.52 -13.13
CA HIS A 68 14.25 2.34 -12.01
C HIS A 68 12.82 1.97 -11.55
N PHE A 69 12.52 2.32 -10.29
CA PHE A 69 11.17 2.31 -9.74
C PHE A 69 10.58 3.72 -9.82
N ALA A 70 9.30 3.81 -10.20
CA ALA A 70 8.53 5.04 -10.17
C ALA A 70 7.29 4.88 -9.29
N ILE A 71 6.78 5.98 -8.75
CA ILE A 71 5.49 6.04 -8.06
C ILE A 71 4.55 6.96 -8.84
N ALA A 72 3.36 6.47 -9.15
CA ALA A 72 2.31 7.24 -9.80
C ALA A 72 1.07 7.25 -8.90
N GLY A 73 0.38 8.38 -8.77
CA GLY A 73 -0.80 8.45 -7.93
C GLY A 73 -1.64 9.68 -8.17
N THR A 74 -2.70 9.84 -7.39
CA THR A 74 -3.60 11.00 -7.48
C THR A 74 -2.87 12.32 -7.22
N PHE A 75 -1.81 12.31 -6.41
CA PHE A 75 -0.96 13.46 -6.13
C PHE A 75 -0.11 13.93 -7.33
N SER A 76 0.04 13.11 -8.37
CA SER A 76 0.79 13.41 -9.59
C SER A 76 -0.06 13.27 -10.84
N GLU A 77 -1.39 13.24 -10.71
CA GLU A 77 -2.31 12.96 -11.83
C GLU A 77 -1.99 11.66 -12.59
N TRP A 78 -1.46 10.66 -11.86
CA TRP A 78 -0.95 9.40 -12.39
C TRP A 78 0.26 9.54 -13.34
N GLU A 79 0.96 10.67 -13.32
CA GLU A 79 2.28 10.79 -13.95
C GLU A 79 3.34 10.10 -13.08
N PRO A 80 4.21 9.26 -13.68
CA PRO A 80 5.23 8.53 -12.94
C PRO A 80 6.31 9.47 -12.40
N GLN A 81 6.53 9.41 -11.08
CA GLN A 81 7.59 10.14 -10.40
C GLN A 81 8.71 9.18 -10.02
N PRO A 82 9.98 9.42 -10.43
CA PRO A 82 11.08 8.51 -10.14
C PRO A 82 11.38 8.44 -8.64
N MET A 83 11.60 7.22 -8.13
CA MET A 83 12.01 7.01 -6.74
C MET A 83 13.52 7.13 -6.59
N LYS A 84 13.98 7.63 -5.44
CA LYS A 84 15.40 7.76 -5.12
C LYS A 84 15.94 6.44 -4.57
N LYS A 85 17.02 5.92 -5.16
CA LYS A 85 17.75 4.78 -4.60
C LYS A 85 18.51 5.21 -3.35
N GLU A 86 18.23 4.59 -2.21
CA GLU A 86 18.94 4.86 -0.94
C GLU A 86 20.02 3.82 -0.65
N SER A 87 19.75 2.54 -0.98
CA SER A 87 20.71 1.44 -0.87
C SER A 87 20.37 0.33 -1.87
N GLU A 88 21.11 -0.77 -1.84
CA GLU A 88 20.85 -1.93 -2.71
C GLU A 88 19.45 -2.50 -2.44
N GLY A 89 18.61 -2.50 -3.48
CA GLY A 89 17.22 -2.96 -3.40
C GLY A 89 16.26 -2.03 -2.64
N VAL A 90 16.71 -0.85 -2.18
CA VAL A 90 15.87 0.09 -1.42
C VAL A 90 15.70 1.40 -2.15
N PHE A 91 14.43 1.74 -2.41
CA PHE A 91 14.01 2.97 -3.07
C PHE A 91 13.03 3.74 -2.18
N SER A 92 13.16 5.07 -2.15
CA SER A 92 12.36 5.96 -1.33
C SER A 92 11.69 7.04 -2.17
N CYS A 93 10.51 7.48 -1.73
CA CYS A 93 9.84 8.68 -2.24
C CYS A 93 9.05 9.32 -1.09
N SER A 94 9.11 10.64 -0.98
CA SER A 94 8.34 11.40 0.00
C SER A 94 7.25 12.18 -0.72
N VAL A 95 5.99 11.87 -0.40
CA VAL A 95 4.82 12.53 -0.98
C VAL A 95 4.11 13.33 0.11
N THR A 96 3.78 14.58 -0.18
CA THR A 96 2.95 15.42 0.67
C THR A 96 1.48 15.14 0.36
N LEU A 97 0.71 14.69 1.36
CA LEU A 97 -0.73 14.49 1.19
C LEU A 97 -1.46 15.84 1.13
N GLY A 98 -2.44 15.96 0.24
CA GLY A 98 -3.28 17.16 0.13
C GLY A 98 -4.25 17.33 1.32
N GLU A 99 -5.16 18.31 1.20
CA GLU A 99 -6.13 18.67 2.26
C GLU A 99 -7.01 17.51 2.71
N ASN A 100 -7.33 16.59 1.79
CA ASN A 100 -8.13 15.38 2.07
C ASN A 100 -7.37 14.32 2.88
N ARG A 101 -6.06 14.50 3.07
CA ARG A 101 -5.14 13.60 3.79
C ARG A 101 -5.19 12.15 3.32
N TRP A 102 -5.50 11.94 2.04
CA TRP A 102 -5.61 10.64 1.41
C TRP A 102 -5.26 10.75 -0.06
N GLU A 103 -4.50 9.78 -0.57
CA GLU A 103 -4.09 9.66 -1.98
C GLU A 103 -4.13 8.19 -2.40
N GLN A 104 -4.45 7.92 -3.68
CA GLN A 104 -4.22 6.62 -4.31
C GLN A 104 -2.87 6.63 -5.00
N PHE A 105 -2.18 5.49 -5.00
CA PHE A 105 -0.90 5.36 -5.68
C PHE A 105 -0.64 3.91 -6.12
N GLN A 106 0.28 3.77 -7.06
CA GLN A 106 0.83 2.52 -7.56
C GLN A 106 2.35 2.69 -7.76
N ILE A 107 3.10 1.59 -7.57
CA ILE A 107 4.52 1.53 -7.91
C ILE A 107 4.63 0.94 -9.32
N TRP A 108 5.35 1.64 -10.19
CA TRP A 108 5.59 1.29 -11.59
C TRP A 108 7.03 0.83 -11.76
N LEU A 109 7.24 -0.16 -12.63
CA LEU A 109 8.57 -0.68 -12.98
C LEU A 109 8.95 -0.09 -14.33
N ASP A 110 10.11 0.55 -14.41
CA ASP A 110 10.63 1.17 -15.65
C ASP A 110 9.65 2.16 -16.34
N GLY A 111 8.74 2.75 -15.56
CA GLY A 111 7.75 3.71 -16.07
C GLY A 111 6.46 3.09 -16.60
N ASP A 112 6.29 1.77 -16.49
CA ASP A 112 5.06 1.08 -16.89
C ASP A 112 4.18 0.71 -15.68
N PRO A 113 2.84 0.88 -15.78
CA PRO A 113 1.91 0.41 -14.76
C PRO A 113 1.94 -1.12 -14.66
N LEU A 114 2.00 -1.63 -13.42
CA LEU A 114 1.87 -3.06 -13.08
C LEU A 114 0.43 -3.58 -13.19
#